data_AF-A0A239MNC8-F1
#
_entry.id   AF-A0A239MNC8-F1
#
_cell.length_a   1.000
_cell.length_b   1.000
_cell.length_c   1.000
_cell.angle_alpha   90.00
_cell.angle_beta   90.00
_cell.angle_gamma   90.00
#
_symmetry.space_group_name_H-M   'P 1'
#
loop_
_entity.id
_entity.type
_entity.pdbx_description
1 polymer ?
#
loop_
_entity_poly.entity_id
_entity_poly.type
_entity_poly.pdbx_seq_one_letter_code
_entity_poly.pdbx_strand_id
1 'polypeptide(L)'
;MWEDLNEDGHPVSIWFDWPQQESEAAELVTWQHTIVPGLLQTPAYAHAFLSSDEAVEARMARQIILTRTDAPPTALTALLSDGVLTHLVGSPEVMREQIEHLVSLSESPTSPFATWRPLTPRQGPSPSTSP
;
A
#
# COMPACT_ATOMS: atom_id res chain seq x y z
N MET A 1 -22.26 -3.03 -7.27
CA MET A 1 -20.95 -2.83 -6.63
C MET A 1 -20.32 -1.52 -7.04
N TRP A 2 -20.06 -1.24 -8.32
CA TRP A 2 -19.54 0.08 -8.76
C TRP A 2 -20.55 1.23 -8.62
N GLU A 3 -21.84 0.97 -8.85
CA GLU A 3 -22.90 1.97 -8.74
C GLU A 3 -23.20 2.32 -7.27
N ASP A 4 -23.16 1.33 -6.37
CA ASP A 4 -23.39 1.51 -4.93
C ASP A 4 -22.28 2.33 -4.22
N LEU A 5 -21.08 2.43 -4.82
CA LEU A 5 -19.92 3.14 -4.23
C LEU A 5 -19.94 4.65 -4.46
N ASN A 6 -20.72 5.14 -5.42
CA ASN A 6 -20.64 6.52 -5.92
C ASN A 6 -21.94 7.33 -5.76
N GLU A 7 -22.97 6.76 -5.13
CA GLU A 7 -24.31 7.37 -5.08
C GLU A 7 -24.34 8.70 -4.28
N ASP A 8 -23.42 8.89 -3.33
CA ASP A 8 -23.48 10.02 -2.37
C ASP A 8 -22.45 11.15 -2.64
N GLY A 9 -21.67 11.10 -3.73
CA GLY A 9 -20.76 12.20 -4.10
C GLY A 9 -19.65 12.54 -3.09
N HIS A 10 -19.42 11.71 -2.07
CA HIS A 10 -18.27 11.79 -1.19
C HIS A 10 -17.05 11.15 -1.87
N PRO A 11 -15.83 11.75 -1.80
CA PRO A 11 -14.66 11.21 -2.50
C PRO A 11 -14.25 9.81 -2.01
N VAL A 12 -14.72 9.40 -0.84
CA VAL A 12 -14.88 8.00 -0.39
C VAL A 12 -15.96 7.99 0.70
N SER A 13 -16.78 6.95 0.76
CA SER A 13 -17.90 6.85 1.68
C SER A 13 -17.47 6.51 3.12
N ILE A 14 -18.07 7.20 4.10
CA ILE A 14 -17.90 6.99 5.56
C ILE A 14 -18.30 5.59 6.08
N TRP A 15 -18.81 4.73 5.21
CA TRP A 15 -19.24 3.35 5.50
C TRP A 15 -18.27 2.28 4.94
N PHE A 16 -17.23 2.68 4.21
CA PHE A 16 -16.23 1.75 3.68
C PHE A 16 -15.09 1.58 4.70
N ASP A 17 -15.15 0.51 5.49
CA ASP A 17 -14.10 0.13 6.44
C ASP A 17 -12.88 -0.39 5.68
N TRP A 18 -12.11 0.54 5.13
CA TRP A 18 -10.90 0.22 4.39
C TRP A 18 -9.94 -0.66 5.19
N PRO A 19 -9.66 -0.38 6.49
CA PRO A 19 -8.87 -1.28 7.33
C PRO A 19 -9.36 -2.73 7.31
N GLN A 20 -10.67 -2.98 7.41
CA GLN A 20 -11.20 -4.35 7.35
C GLN A 20 -10.98 -4.98 5.98
N GLN A 21 -11.37 -4.30 4.90
CA GLN A 21 -11.24 -4.82 3.54
C GLN A 21 -9.78 -5.07 3.13
N GLU A 22 -8.88 -4.19 3.58
CA GLU A 22 -7.43 -4.30 3.39
C GLU A 22 -6.88 -5.57 4.08
N SER A 23 -7.38 -5.90 5.27
CA SER A 23 -6.98 -7.10 6.00
C SER A 23 -7.46 -8.41 5.36
N GLU A 24 -8.61 -8.38 4.66
CA GLU A 24 -9.18 -9.52 3.95
C GLU A 24 -8.64 -9.65 2.52
N ALA A 25 -7.98 -8.61 2.00
CA ALA A 25 -7.43 -8.59 0.65
C ALA A 25 -6.24 -9.54 0.48
N ALA A 26 -6.25 -10.31 -0.61
CA ALA A 26 -5.10 -11.11 -1.04
C ALA A 26 -4.00 -10.24 -1.66
N GLU A 27 -4.39 -9.16 -2.35
CA GLU A 27 -3.48 -8.23 -3.02
C GLU A 27 -4.00 -6.78 -2.90
N LEU A 28 -3.07 -5.86 -2.69
CA LEU A 28 -3.29 -4.42 -2.69
C LEU A 28 -2.37 -3.76 -3.70
N VAL A 29 -2.91 -2.86 -4.50
CA VAL A 29 -2.14 -2.04 -5.44
C VAL A 29 -2.42 -0.58 -5.15
N THR A 30 -1.37 0.22 -4.96
CA THR A 30 -1.49 1.65 -4.68
C THR A 30 -0.55 2.45 -5.57
N TRP A 31 -1.00 3.63 -5.98
CA TRP A 31 -0.17 4.65 -6.64
C TRP A 31 -0.09 5.87 -5.74
N GLN A 32 1.12 6.36 -5.50
CA GLN A 32 1.33 7.59 -4.74
C GLN A 32 2.19 8.59 -5.51
N HIS A 33 1.74 9.84 -5.49
CA HIS A 33 2.43 10.93 -6.18
C HIS A 33 3.45 11.63 -5.27
N THR A 34 3.10 11.89 -4.01
CA THR A 34 3.88 12.82 -3.16
C THR A 34 4.18 12.28 -1.76
N ILE A 35 3.44 11.28 -1.29
CA ILE A 35 3.59 10.74 0.07
C ILE A 35 3.77 9.23 0.04
N VAL A 36 4.54 8.68 0.99
CA VAL A 36 4.65 7.23 1.17
C VAL A 36 3.30 6.65 1.60
N PRO A 37 2.83 5.50 1.03
CA PRO A 37 1.61 4.84 1.48
C PRO A 37 1.67 4.49 2.96
N GLY A 38 0.57 4.65 3.70
CA GLY A 38 0.54 4.43 5.16
C GLY A 38 1.05 3.06 5.64
N LEU A 39 0.86 2.02 4.83
CA LEU A 39 1.35 0.67 5.12
C LEU A 39 2.89 0.53 5.05
N LEU A 40 3.56 1.52 4.49
CA LEU A 40 5.02 1.55 4.30
C LEU A 40 5.68 2.67 5.10
N GLN A 41 4.92 3.37 5.96
CA GLN A 41 5.43 4.50 6.73
C GLN A 41 6.16 4.04 7.98
N THR A 42 7.20 4.76 8.40
CA THR A 42 7.72 4.65 9.77
C THR A 42 6.85 5.45 10.74
N PRO A 43 6.91 5.18 12.06
CA PRO A 43 6.17 5.97 13.05
C PRO A 43 6.51 7.47 12.97
N ALA A 44 7.79 7.80 12.83
CA ALA A 44 8.26 9.19 12.74
C ALA A 44 7.70 9.91 11.50
N TYR A 45 7.61 9.21 10.37
CA TYR A 45 6.99 9.75 9.15
C TYR A 45 5.47 9.93 9.32
N ALA A 46 4.79 8.96 9.94
CA ALA A 46 3.35 9.04 10.19
C ALA A 46 2.98 10.20 11.12
N HIS A 47 3.83 10.52 12.10
CA HIS A 47 3.68 11.68 12.99
C HIS A 47 3.69 13.02 12.26
N ALA A 48 4.26 13.11 11.05
CA ALA A 48 4.21 14.34 10.27
C ALA A 48 2.79 14.70 9.79
N PHE A 49 1.87 13.74 9.76
CA PHE A 49 0.48 13.93 9.31
C PHE A 49 -0.55 13.69 10.40
N LEU A 50 -0.22 12.87 11.38
CA LEU A 50 -1.15 12.45 12.43
C LEU A 50 -0.91 13.22 13.72
N SER A 51 -1.99 13.74 14.27
CA SER A 51 -1.96 14.61 15.45
C SER A 51 -1.88 13.87 16.78
N SER A 52 -2.00 12.54 16.81
CA SER A 52 -1.96 11.76 18.04
C SER A 52 -1.18 10.46 17.88
N ASP A 53 -0.51 10.07 18.97
CA ASP A 53 0.20 8.79 19.09
C ASP A 53 -0.78 7.63 18.85
N GLU A 54 -2.01 7.71 19.35
CA GLU A 54 -3.04 6.69 19.10
C GLU A 54 -3.33 6.48 17.61
N ALA A 55 -3.40 7.57 16.83
CA ALA A 55 -3.62 7.46 15.39
C ALA A 55 -2.40 6.85 14.67
N VAL A 56 -1.18 7.13 15.16
CA VAL A 56 0.06 6.54 14.63
C VAL A 56 0.12 5.07 14.96
N GLU A 57 -0.17 4.68 16.20
CA GLU A 57 -0.23 3.27 16.61
C GLU A 57 -1.26 2.50 15.78
N ALA A 58 -2.44 3.07 15.55
CA ALA A 58 -3.43 2.46 14.65
C ALA A 58 -2.92 2.32 13.21
N ARG A 59 -2.11 3.28 12.72
CA ARG A 59 -1.45 3.19 11.39
C ARG A 59 -0.44 2.06 11.34
N MET A 60 0.39 1.94 12.38
CA MET A 60 1.46 0.94 12.46
C MET A 60 0.87 -0.47 12.65
N ALA A 61 -0.16 -0.60 13.48
CA ALA A 61 -0.87 -1.85 13.69
C ALA A 61 -1.43 -2.44 12.38
N ARG A 62 -1.87 -1.59 11.43
CA ARG A 62 -2.33 -2.04 10.11
C ARG A 62 -1.24 -2.72 9.28
N GLN A 63 0.04 -2.43 9.51
CA GLN A 63 1.13 -3.04 8.74
C GLN A 63 1.28 -4.54 8.99
N ILE A 64 0.67 -5.07 10.06
CA ILE A 64 0.71 -6.50 10.39
C ILE A 64 0.21 -7.38 9.24
N ILE A 65 -0.71 -6.89 8.41
CA ILE A 65 -1.27 -7.66 7.28
C ILE A 65 -0.19 -8.08 6.27
N LEU A 66 0.93 -7.35 6.21
CA LEU A 66 2.05 -7.63 5.30
C LEU A 66 2.96 -8.75 5.80
N THR A 67 2.89 -9.10 7.08
CA THR A 67 3.80 -10.06 7.73
C THR A 67 3.11 -11.11 8.60
N ARG A 68 1.78 -11.06 8.71
CA ARG A 68 0.97 -11.97 9.52
C ARG A 68 1.18 -13.44 9.15
N THR A 69 0.94 -14.33 10.11
CA THR A 69 1.13 -15.79 9.94
C THR A 69 -0.15 -16.61 10.16
N ASP A 70 -1.21 -15.99 10.68
CA ASP A 70 -2.53 -16.59 10.91
C ASP A 70 -3.34 -16.76 9.62
N ALA A 71 -3.00 -16.01 8.58
CA ALA A 71 -3.46 -16.15 7.20
C ALA A 71 -2.32 -15.79 6.23
N PRO A 72 -2.43 -16.08 4.92
CA PRO A 72 -1.46 -15.58 3.95
C PRO A 72 -1.28 -14.06 4.08
N PRO A 73 -0.03 -13.56 4.11
CA PRO A 73 0.23 -12.12 4.09
C PRO A 73 -0.36 -11.49 2.84
N THR A 74 -0.87 -10.26 2.99
CA THR A 74 -1.39 -9.48 1.86
C THR A 74 -0.23 -9.02 0.98
N ALA A 75 -0.28 -9.34 -0.32
CA ALA A 75 0.69 -8.84 -1.29
C ALA A 75 0.46 -7.35 -1.53
N LEU A 76 1.52 -6.52 -1.53
CA LEU A 76 1.41 -5.07 -1.71
C LEU A 76 2.30 -4.60 -2.86
N THR A 77 1.66 -4.09 -3.91
CA THR A 77 2.35 -3.37 -4.99
C THR A 77 2.18 -1.87 -4.80
N ALA A 78 3.25 -1.20 -4.38
CA ALA A 78 3.29 0.26 -4.29
C ALA A 78 4.05 0.86 -5.48
N LEU A 79 3.31 1.57 -6.32
CA LEU A 79 3.88 2.35 -7.40
C LEU A 79 4.12 3.78 -6.87
N LEU A 80 5.37 4.21 -6.86
CA LEU A 80 5.77 5.51 -6.29
C LEU A 80 6.31 6.43 -7.39
N SER A 81 5.85 7.67 -7.40
CA SER A 81 6.43 8.71 -8.24
C SER A 81 7.67 9.33 -7.58
N ASP A 82 8.54 9.96 -8.36
CA ASP A 82 9.74 10.65 -7.84
C ASP A 82 9.41 11.65 -6.73
N GLY A 83 8.23 12.30 -6.81
CA GLY A 83 7.74 13.23 -5.80
C GLY A 83 7.67 12.63 -4.39
N VAL A 84 7.44 11.31 -4.26
CA VAL A 84 7.39 10.61 -2.97
C VAL A 84 8.76 10.58 -2.29
N LEU A 85 9.83 10.53 -3.06
CA LEU A 85 11.20 10.43 -2.55
C LEU A 85 11.85 11.80 -2.36
N THR A 86 11.39 12.80 -3.11
CA THR A 86 12.00 14.13 -3.16
C THR A 86 11.28 15.19 -2.32
N HIS A 87 9.99 15.02 -2.03
CA HIS A 87 9.28 15.93 -1.13
C HIS A 87 9.65 15.68 0.33
N LEU A 88 10.09 16.74 1.00
CA LEU A 88 10.41 16.68 2.41
C LEU A 88 9.12 16.58 3.25
N VAL A 89 8.98 15.49 4.00
CA VAL A 89 7.94 15.30 5.00
C VAL A 89 8.59 15.24 6.38
N GLY A 90 8.08 16.03 7.33
CA GLY A 90 8.70 16.17 8.64
C GLY A 90 10.06 16.86 8.54
N SER A 91 11.13 16.15 8.91
CA SER A 91 12.51 16.64 8.85
C SER A 91 13.38 15.79 7.91
N PRO A 92 14.59 16.25 7.55
CA PRO A 92 15.53 15.45 6.75
C PRO A 92 15.89 14.10 7.39
N GLU A 93 15.93 14.04 8.71
CA GLU A 93 16.17 12.81 9.48
C GLU A 93 15.00 11.84 9.35
N VAL A 94 13.76 12.34 9.45
CA VAL A 94 12.54 11.55 9.25
C VAL A 94 12.49 10.98 7.83
N MET A 95 12.80 11.80 6.81
CA MET A 95 12.85 11.32 5.43
C MET A 95 13.94 10.29 5.20
N ARG A 96 15.12 10.47 5.80
CA ARG A 96 16.22 9.50 5.72
C ARG A 96 15.78 8.15 6.27
N GLU A 97 15.23 8.15 7.49
CA GLU A 97 14.71 6.94 8.14
C GLU A 97 13.66 6.25 7.26
N GLN A 98 12.73 7.04 6.70
CA GLN A 98 11.69 6.51 5.82
C GLN A 98 12.24 5.88 4.54
N ILE A 99 13.25 6.47 3.92
CA ILE A 99 13.87 5.93 2.71
C ILE A 99 14.66 4.67 3.04
N GLU A 100 15.43 4.66 4.12
CA GLU A 100 16.16 3.48 4.61
C GLU A 100 15.20 2.32 4.90
N HIS A 101 14.02 2.63 5.47
CA HIS A 101 12.97 1.65 5.68
C HIS A 101 12.43 1.06 4.36
N LEU A 102 12.16 1.89 3.35
CA LEU A 102 11.72 1.41 2.03
C LEU A 102 12.77 0.51 1.36
N VAL A 103 14.05 0.86 1.48
CA VAL A 103 15.15 0.02 0.97
C VAL A 103 15.16 -1.33 1.68
N SER A 104 15.13 -1.34 3.02
CA SER A 104 15.08 -2.56 3.82
C SER A 104 13.90 -3.47 3.44
N LEU A 105 12.72 -2.89 3.25
CA LEU A 105 11.54 -3.62 2.82
C LEU A 105 11.69 -4.22 1.40
N SER A 106 12.38 -3.53 0.50
CA SER A 106 12.64 -4.01 -0.86
C SER A 106 13.67 -5.15 -0.93
N GLU A 107 14.59 -5.21 0.04
CA GLU A 107 15.66 -6.20 0.10
C GLU A 107 15.25 -7.48 0.86
N SER A 108 14.10 -7.49 1.52
CA SER A 108 13.62 -8.64 2.28
C SER A 108 13.34 -9.86 1.38
N PRO A 109 13.76 -11.09 1.75
CA PRO A 109 13.43 -12.30 1.00
C PRO A 109 11.94 -12.64 1.03
N THR A 110 11.20 -12.11 2.00
CA THR A 110 9.73 -12.16 2.10
C THR A 110 9.10 -10.85 1.64
N SER A 111 9.84 -10.02 0.87
CA SER A 111 9.38 -8.71 0.44
C SER A 111 8.02 -8.85 -0.26
N PRO A 112 6.95 -8.21 0.26
CA PRO A 112 5.65 -8.21 -0.40
C PRO A 112 5.66 -7.38 -1.68
N PHE A 113 6.78 -6.70 -1.97
CA PHE A 113 6.97 -5.88 -3.15
C PHE A 113 7.19 -6.78 -4.36
N ALA A 114 6.19 -6.83 -5.23
CA ALA A 114 6.43 -7.22 -6.61
C ALA A 114 7.40 -6.22 -7.23
N THR A 115 8.70 -6.54 -7.25
CA THR A 115 9.65 -5.91 -8.18
C THR A 115 8.98 -5.92 -9.54
N TRP A 116 8.84 -4.76 -10.19
CA TRP A 116 8.22 -4.61 -11.50
C TRP A 116 8.60 -5.79 -12.40
N ARG A 117 7.67 -6.73 -12.52
CA ARG A 117 7.69 -7.77 -13.54
C ARG A 117 6.84 -7.20 -14.66
N PRO A 118 7.37 -7.09 -15.89
CA PRO A 118 6.51 -6.82 -17.04
C PRO A 118 5.35 -7.80 -16.97
N LEU A 119 4.11 -7.28 -16.97
CA LEU A 119 2.92 -8.11 -17.02
C LEU A 119 3.09 -9.01 -18.25
N THR A 120 3.31 -10.31 -18.04
CA THR A 120 3.22 -11.24 -19.15
C THR A 120 1.79 -11.13 -19.67
N PRO A 121 1.56 -10.85 -20.96
CA PRO A 121 0.21 -10.81 -21.49
C PRO A 121 -0.50 -12.10 -21.09
N ARG A 122 -1.65 -11.98 -20.42
CA ARG A 122 -2.49 -13.13 -20.10
C ARG A 122 -2.81 -13.78 -21.45
N GLN A 123 -2.21 -14.93 -21.75
CA GLN A 123 -2.55 -15.70 -22.94
C GLN A 123 -4.06 -15.98 -22.85
N GLY A 124 -4.83 -15.33 -23.72
CA GLY A 124 -6.25 -15.62 -23.84
C GLY A 124 -6.45 -17.07 -24.25
N PRO A 125 -7.64 -17.66 -24.00
CA PRO A 125 -7.92 -19.00 -24.48
C PRO A 125 -7.64 -19.06 -25.99
N SER A 126 -6.81 -20.01 -26.41
CA SER A 126 -6.57 -20.26 -27.83
C SER A 126 -7.93 -20.44 -28.52
N PRO A 127 -8.18 -19.79 -29.67
CA PRO A 127 -9.43 -19.96 -30.38
C PRO A 127 -9.62 -21.45 -30.66
N SER A 128 -10.75 -22.00 -30.16
CA SER A 128 -11.08 -23.41 -30.41
C SER A 128 -11.20 -23.59 -31.91
N THR A 129 -10.21 -24.21 -32.52
CA THR A 129 -10.34 -24.67 -33.89
C THR A 129 -11.16 -25.95 -33.81
N SER A 130 -12.47 -25.83 -34.00
CA SER A 130 -13.30 -26.99 -34.31
C SER A 130 -13.44 -27.12 -35.83
N PRO A 131 -13.45 -28.36 -36.33
CA PRO A 131 -13.23 -28.72 -37.74
C PRO A 131 -14.38 -28.39 -38.68
#